data_AF-A0A926HEW1-F1
#
_entry.id   AF-A0A926HEW1-F1
#
_cell.length_a   1.000
_cell.length_b   1.000
_cell.length_c   1.000
_cell.angle_alpha   90.00
_cell.angle_beta   90.00
_cell.angle_gamma   90.00
#
_symmetry.space_group_name_H-M   'P 1'
#
loop_
_entity.id
_entity.type
_entity.pdbx_description
1 polymer ?
#
loop_
_entity_poly.entity_id
_entity_poly.type
_entity_poly.pdbx_seq_one_letter_code
_entity_poly.pdbx_strand_id
1 'polypeptide(L)'
;MKRIGLFLLIAVVAGAQDQDLTAGMKMTAQAMNVLRKLEKKTGPEAMRSAEQIGVVYETMINFWRQRNALDAVKLSEQGKGAAGVLASAVHAGDEAKAAEAIKAISGTCAPCHEAHREKLAEGKYRVK
;
A
#
# COMPACT_ATOMS: atom_id res chain seq x y z
N MET A 1 -39.98 -13.82 -25.35
CA MET A 1 -38.50 -13.82 -25.39
C MET A 1 -38.00 -12.39 -25.57
N LYS A 2 -37.32 -11.82 -24.56
CA LYS A 2 -36.33 -10.72 -24.71
C LYS A 2 -35.71 -10.45 -23.34
N ARG A 3 -34.54 -11.07 -23.09
CA ARG A 3 -33.65 -10.69 -21.99
C ARG A 3 -32.90 -9.44 -22.45
N ILE A 4 -33.33 -8.26 -22.01
CA ILE A 4 -32.62 -7.00 -22.25
C ILE A 4 -31.42 -6.98 -21.31
N GLY A 5 -30.23 -6.79 -21.90
CA GLY A 5 -28.93 -7.01 -21.28
C GLY A 5 -28.65 -6.12 -20.07
N LEU A 6 -28.18 -6.76 -19.00
CA LEU A 6 -27.55 -6.15 -17.84
C LEU A 6 -26.03 -6.30 -18.00
N PHE A 7 -25.36 -5.35 -18.66
CA PHE A 7 -23.90 -5.38 -18.83
C PHE A 7 -23.28 -3.96 -18.85
N LEU A 8 -23.62 -3.09 -17.88
CA LEU A 8 -23.04 -1.74 -17.80
C LEU A 8 -22.62 -1.27 -16.40
N LEU A 9 -22.52 -2.17 -15.41
CA LEU A 9 -22.15 -1.81 -14.03
C LEU A 9 -20.67 -2.05 -13.65
N ILE A 10 -19.87 -2.71 -14.50
CA ILE A 10 -18.53 -3.17 -14.11
C ILE A 10 -17.46 -2.06 -14.25
N ALA A 11 -17.58 -1.15 -15.21
CA ALA A 11 -16.54 -0.16 -15.50
C ALA A 11 -16.42 0.96 -14.44
N VAL A 12 -17.52 1.35 -13.79
CA VAL A 12 -17.53 2.42 -12.78
C VAL A 12 -16.83 1.98 -11.49
N VAL A 13 -16.97 0.71 -11.10
CA VAL A 13 -16.38 0.15 -9.87
C VAL A 13 -14.86 0.07 -9.98
N ALA A 14 -14.33 -0.37 -11.12
CA ALA A 14 -12.89 -0.44 -11.34
C ALA A 14 -12.20 0.94 -11.25
N GLY A 15 -12.85 2.00 -11.79
CA GLY A 15 -12.33 3.37 -11.71
C GLY A 15 -12.25 3.91 -10.28
N ALA A 16 -13.24 3.63 -9.43
CA ALA A 16 -13.24 4.05 -8.03
C ALA A 16 -12.14 3.32 -7.22
N GLN A 17 -11.96 2.02 -7.44
CA GLN A 17 -10.94 1.23 -6.76
C GLN A 17 -9.52 1.67 -7.10
N ASP A 18 -9.28 2.09 -8.34
CA ASP A 18 -7.99 2.64 -8.76
C ASP A 18 -7.69 3.98 -8.09
N GLN A 19 -8.72 4.81 -7.89
CA GLN A 19 -8.61 6.06 -7.15
C GLN A 19 -8.31 5.82 -5.67
N ASP A 20 -8.99 4.85 -5.04
CA ASP A 20 -8.77 4.47 -3.64
C ASP A 20 -7.35 3.95 -3.42
N LEU A 21 -6.88 3.04 -4.28
CA LEU A 21 -5.50 2.56 -4.22
C LEU A 21 -4.51 3.71 -4.43
N THR A 22 -4.75 4.59 -5.41
CA THR A 22 -3.89 5.75 -5.69
C THR A 22 -3.81 6.69 -4.49
N ALA A 23 -4.93 6.97 -3.83
CA ALA A 23 -4.98 7.77 -2.61
C ALA A 23 -4.20 7.09 -1.48
N GLY A 24 -4.43 5.79 -1.27
CA GLY A 24 -3.69 5.01 -0.28
C GLY A 24 -2.18 4.99 -0.53
N MET A 25 -1.74 4.88 -1.78
CA MET A 25 -0.31 4.94 -2.14
C MET A 25 0.31 6.29 -1.81
N LYS A 26 -0.40 7.39 -2.03
CA LYS A 26 0.06 8.73 -1.63
C LYS A 26 0.17 8.87 -0.11
N MET A 27 -0.82 8.38 0.63
CA MET A 27 -0.77 8.36 2.09
C MET A 27 0.42 7.54 2.61
N THR A 28 0.64 6.36 2.02
CA THR A 28 1.79 5.50 2.38
C THR A 28 3.12 6.19 2.10
N ALA A 29 3.26 6.88 0.96
CA ALA A 29 4.47 7.64 0.65
C ALA A 29 4.73 8.77 1.67
N GLN A 30 3.67 9.46 2.11
CA GLN A 30 3.76 10.51 3.14
C GLN A 30 4.18 9.92 4.49
N ALA A 31 3.52 8.85 4.96
CA ALA A 31 3.84 8.16 6.21
C ALA A 31 5.29 7.63 6.21
N MET A 32 5.74 7.04 5.09
CA MET A 32 7.14 6.60 4.95
C MET A 32 8.14 7.76 4.99
N ASN A 33 7.79 8.90 4.40
CA ASN A 33 8.64 10.10 4.48
C ASN A 33 8.74 10.65 5.89
N VAL A 34 7.64 10.63 6.66
CA VAL A 34 7.64 10.96 8.09
C VAL A 34 8.58 10.02 8.85
N LEU A 35 8.35 8.71 8.76
CA LEU A 35 9.16 7.69 9.44
C LEU A 35 10.66 7.81 9.14
N ARG A 36 11.02 8.13 7.89
CA ARG A 36 12.43 8.36 7.50
C ARG A 36 13.05 9.56 8.20
N LYS A 37 12.30 10.66 8.37
CA LYS A 37 12.77 11.92 8.94
C LYS A 37 12.77 11.96 10.47
N LEU A 38 11.98 11.12 11.13
CA LEU A 38 11.97 11.06 12.59
C LEU A 38 13.35 10.73 13.15
N GLU A 39 13.79 11.45 14.17
CA GLU A 39 15.04 11.14 14.89
C GLU A 39 14.93 9.76 15.57
N LYS A 40 13.80 9.52 16.25
CA LYS A 40 13.47 8.23 16.86
C LYS A 40 12.42 7.51 16.03
N LYS A 41 12.61 6.21 15.78
CA LYS A 41 11.64 5.41 14.99
C LYS A 41 10.43 4.93 15.79
N THR A 42 10.15 5.56 16.93
CA THR A 42 9.08 5.23 17.87
C THR A 42 8.31 6.49 18.27
N GLY A 43 7.28 6.35 19.11
CA GLY A 43 6.46 7.48 19.60
C GLY A 43 5.19 7.75 18.78
N PRO A 44 4.40 8.77 19.16
CA PRO A 44 3.05 8.97 18.63
C PRO A 44 2.99 9.17 17.11
N GLU A 45 3.97 9.87 16.54
CA GLU A 45 4.03 10.13 15.10
C GLU A 45 4.44 8.88 14.30
N ALA A 46 5.38 8.08 14.84
CA ALA A 46 5.72 6.78 14.27
C ALA A 46 4.53 5.81 14.32
N MET A 47 3.75 5.83 15.41
CA MET A 47 2.58 4.97 15.58
C MET A 47 1.52 5.28 14.53
N ARG A 48 1.16 6.57 14.39
CA ARG A 48 0.21 7.02 13.38
C ARG A 48 0.64 6.63 11.97
N SER A 49 1.93 6.77 11.67
CA SER A 49 2.47 6.39 10.36
C SER A 49 2.41 4.88 10.12
N ALA A 50 2.72 4.06 11.14
CA ALA A 50 2.63 2.61 11.07
C ALA A 50 1.20 2.12 10.83
N GLU A 51 0.23 2.69 11.54
CA GLU A 51 -1.20 2.39 11.36
C GLU A 51 -1.68 2.73 9.95
N GLN A 52 -1.34 3.93 9.45
CA GLN A 52 -1.68 4.36 8.09
C GLN A 52 -1.15 3.39 7.02
N ILE A 53 0.11 2.97 7.15
CA ILE A 53 0.73 2.01 6.22
C ILE A 53 0.03 0.65 6.29
N GLY A 54 -0.28 0.16 7.49
CA GLY A 54 -0.96 -1.12 7.68
C GLY A 54 -2.33 -1.18 7.02
N VAL A 55 -3.14 -0.11 7.15
CA VAL A 55 -4.47 -0.01 6.52
C VAL A 55 -4.35 -0.08 4.99
N VAL A 56 -3.37 0.61 4.40
CA VAL A 56 -3.23 0.65 2.94
C VAL A 56 -2.82 -0.71 2.37
N TYR A 57 -1.98 -1.47 3.07
CA TYR A 57 -1.63 -2.82 2.62
C TYR A 57 -2.83 -3.77 2.60
N GLU A 58 -3.79 -3.63 3.52
CA GLU A 58 -5.04 -4.40 3.48
C GLU A 58 -5.84 -4.07 2.20
N THR A 59 -5.96 -2.79 1.87
CA THR A 59 -6.59 -2.33 0.63
C THR A 59 -5.87 -2.90 -0.60
N MET A 60 -4.53 -2.87 -0.63
CA MET A 60 -3.73 -3.44 -1.71
C MET A 60 -3.98 -4.94 -1.91
N ILE A 61 -4.01 -5.73 -0.83
CA ILE A 61 -4.25 -7.18 -0.91
C ILE A 61 -5.58 -7.45 -1.60
N ASN A 62 -6.64 -6.77 -1.17
CA ASN A 62 -7.98 -6.97 -1.74
C ASN A 62 -8.07 -6.49 -3.20
N PHE A 63 -7.44 -5.36 -3.51
CA PHE A 63 -7.37 -4.83 -4.86
C PHE A 63 -6.70 -5.81 -5.84
N TRP A 64 -5.54 -6.35 -5.47
CA TRP A 64 -4.78 -7.26 -6.33
C TRP A 64 -5.39 -8.65 -6.43
N ARG A 65 -6.07 -9.13 -5.39
CA ARG A 65 -6.84 -10.38 -5.45
C ARG A 65 -7.95 -10.31 -6.49
N GLN A 66 -8.68 -9.20 -6.55
CA GLN A 66 -9.75 -9.02 -7.55
C GLN A 66 -9.23 -8.96 -8.98
N ARG A 67 -7.96 -8.58 -9.17
CA ARG A 67 -7.27 -8.54 -10.47
C ARG A 67 -6.47 -9.81 -10.78
N ASN A 68 -6.52 -10.83 -9.92
CA ASN A 68 -5.72 -12.06 -10.04
C ASN A 68 -4.20 -11.82 -10.17
N ALA A 69 -3.68 -10.71 -9.65
CA ALA A 69 -2.25 -10.38 -9.66
C ALA A 69 -1.55 -10.96 -8.42
N LEU A 70 -1.33 -12.28 -8.42
CA LEU A 70 -0.87 -13.02 -7.23
C LEU A 70 0.52 -12.59 -6.73
N ASP A 71 1.38 -12.10 -7.61
CA ASP A 71 2.68 -11.54 -7.26
C ASP A 71 2.53 -10.22 -6.49
N ALA A 72 1.59 -9.36 -6.90
CA ALA A 72 1.25 -8.15 -6.18
C ALA A 72 0.57 -8.45 -4.83
N VAL A 73 -0.29 -9.48 -4.77
CA VAL A 73 -0.86 -9.97 -3.49
C VAL A 73 0.27 -10.38 -2.54
N LYS A 74 1.22 -11.18 -3.01
CA LYS A 74 2.37 -11.64 -2.20
C LYS A 74 3.20 -10.46 -1.68
N LEU A 75 3.53 -9.49 -2.53
CA LEU A 75 4.26 -8.28 -2.11
C LEU A 75 3.46 -7.45 -1.10
N SER A 76 2.15 -7.38 -1.26
CA SER A 76 1.25 -6.66 -0.35
C SER A 76 1.17 -7.35 1.02
N GLU A 77 1.10 -8.69 1.05
CA GLU A 77 1.12 -9.47 2.29
C GLU A 77 2.47 -9.37 3.02
N GLN A 78 3.59 -9.39 2.28
CA GLN A 78 4.91 -9.13 2.85
C GLN A 78 5.00 -7.74 3.48
N GLY A 79 4.51 -6.72 2.77
CA GLY A 79 4.45 -5.34 3.28
C GLY A 79 3.55 -5.22 4.50
N LYS A 80 2.38 -5.86 4.51
CA LYS A 80 1.47 -5.92 5.66
C LYS A 80 2.13 -6.56 6.87
N GLY A 81 2.84 -7.68 6.68
CA GLY A 81 3.59 -8.33 7.74
C GLY A 81 4.64 -7.40 8.35
N ALA A 82 5.42 -6.72 7.51
CA ALA A 82 6.41 -5.74 7.96
C ALA A 82 5.75 -4.53 8.67
N ALA A 83 4.59 -4.06 8.22
CA ALA A 83 3.82 -3.02 8.88
C ALA A 83 3.33 -3.44 10.28
N GLY A 84 2.91 -4.70 10.44
CA GLY A 84 2.57 -5.26 11.75
C GLY A 84 3.76 -5.34 12.71
N VAL A 85 4.93 -5.71 12.19
CA VAL A 85 6.20 -5.66 12.96
C VAL A 85 6.54 -4.23 13.35
N LEU A 86 6.40 -3.27 12.43
CA LEU A 86 6.63 -1.85 12.71
C LEU A 86 5.72 -1.36 13.83
N ALA A 87 4.41 -1.59 13.74
CA ALA A 87 3.45 -1.17 14.77
C ALA A 87 3.80 -1.76 16.15
N SER A 88 4.16 -3.04 16.19
CA SER A 88 4.58 -3.73 17.42
C SER A 88 5.88 -3.13 18.00
N ALA A 89 6.87 -2.87 17.16
CA ALA A 89 8.14 -2.28 17.56
C ALA A 89 7.97 -0.84 18.07
N VAL A 90 7.16 -0.04 17.38
CA VAL A 90 6.82 1.32 17.80
C VAL A 90 6.11 1.30 19.17
N HIS A 91 5.17 0.39 19.38
CA HIS A 91 4.48 0.24 20.67
C HIS A 91 5.44 -0.13 21.80
N ALA A 92 6.38 -1.04 21.53
CA ALA A 92 7.38 -1.48 22.49
C ALA A 92 8.53 -0.48 22.71
N GLY A 93 8.60 0.60 21.94
CA GLY A 93 9.74 1.53 21.98
C GLY A 93 11.03 0.95 21.39
N ASP A 94 10.95 -0.13 20.62
CA ASP A 94 12.10 -0.80 19.99
C ASP A 94 12.49 -0.11 18.68
N GLU A 95 13.38 0.87 18.78
CA GLU A 95 13.80 1.69 17.63
C GLU A 95 14.55 0.90 16.56
N ALA A 96 15.37 -0.09 16.96
CA ALA A 96 16.14 -0.90 16.02
C ALA A 96 15.21 -1.77 15.16
N LYS A 97 14.26 -2.46 15.81
CA LYS A 97 13.27 -3.28 15.11
C LYS A 97 12.31 -2.45 14.28
N ALA A 98 11.94 -1.24 14.73
CA ALA A 98 11.16 -0.31 13.93
C ALA A 98 11.92 0.11 12.67
N ALA A 99 13.22 0.41 12.77
CA ALA A 99 14.05 0.76 11.61
C ALA A 99 14.18 -0.41 10.61
N GLU A 100 14.36 -1.63 11.09
CA GLU A 100 14.38 -2.84 10.26
C GLU A 100 13.04 -3.06 9.53
N ALA A 101 11.92 -2.88 10.23
CA ALA A 101 10.59 -2.99 9.64
C ALA A 101 10.35 -1.93 8.56
N ILE A 102 10.78 -0.68 8.78
CA ILE A 102 10.73 0.40 7.78
C ILE A 102 11.53 0.03 6.51
N LYS A 103 12.69 -0.61 6.68
CA LYS A 103 13.50 -1.11 5.56
C LYS A 103 12.78 -2.23 4.82
N ALA A 104 12.18 -3.18 5.54
CA ALA A 104 11.42 -4.28 4.95
C ALA A 104 10.21 -3.77 4.14
N ILE A 105 9.44 -2.81 4.68
CA ILE A 105 8.35 -2.13 3.96
C ILE A 105 8.88 -1.49 2.67
N SER A 106 9.97 -0.71 2.77
CA SER A 106 10.59 -0.05 1.62
C SER A 106 11.05 -1.03 0.54
N GLY A 107 11.48 -2.24 0.92
CA GLY A 107 11.90 -3.30 0.02
C GLY A 107 10.79 -3.84 -0.89
N THR A 108 9.52 -3.66 -0.51
CA THR A 108 8.37 -4.11 -1.31
C THR A 108 7.97 -3.13 -2.42
N CYS A 109 8.35 -1.85 -2.29
CA CYS A 109 7.81 -0.79 -3.13
C CYS A 109 8.28 -0.87 -4.59
N ALA A 110 9.59 -1.02 -4.81
CA ALA A 110 10.16 -0.97 -6.16
C ALA A 110 9.70 -2.16 -7.04
N PRO A 111 9.78 -3.44 -6.57
CA PRO A 111 9.32 -4.58 -7.36
C PRO A 111 7.83 -4.47 -7.73
N CYS A 112 6.99 -4.03 -6.79
CA CYS A 112 5.56 -3.86 -7.04
C CYS A 112 5.30 -2.78 -8.09
N HIS A 113 5.97 -1.62 -7.98
CA HIS A 113 5.79 -0.53 -8.94
C HIS A 113 6.31 -0.89 -10.34
N GLU A 114 7.41 -1.60 -10.45
CA GLU A 114 7.95 -2.00 -11.75
C GLU A 114 6.98 -2.93 -12.49
N ALA A 115 6.46 -3.94 -11.79
CA ALA A 115 5.52 -4.89 -12.35
C ALA A 115 4.16 -4.25 -12.66
N HIS A 116 3.61 -3.43 -11.76
CA HIS A 116 2.18 -3.08 -11.75
C HIS A 116 1.86 -1.58 -11.92
N ARG A 117 2.87 -0.71 -12.04
CA ARG A 117 2.68 0.72 -12.25
C ARG A 117 3.26 1.15 -13.59
N GLU A 118 2.45 1.85 -14.37
CA GLU A 118 2.87 2.45 -15.63
C GLU A 118 3.12 3.95 -15.43
N LYS A 119 4.22 4.45 -15.98
CA LYS A 119 4.51 5.88 -16.05
C LYS A 119 3.89 6.45 -17.31
N LEU A 120 3.08 7.48 -17.14
CA LEU A 120 2.45 8.26 -18.20
C LEU A 120 3.25 9.53 -18.49
N ALA A 121 2.80 10.32 -19.48
CA ALA A 121 3.33 11.65 -19.75
C ALA A 121 3.26 12.56 -18.51
N GLU A 122 4.14 13.56 -18.46
CA GLU A 122 4.18 14.57 -17.39
C GLU A 122 4.40 14.00 -15.98
N GLY A 123 5.00 12.80 -15.86
CA GLY A 123 5.26 12.17 -14.56
C GLY A 123 4.02 11.65 -13.84
N LYS A 124 2.89 11.51 -14.55
CA LYS A 124 1.69 10.84 -14.03
C LYS A 124 1.92 9.33 -14.01
N TYR A 125 1.17 8.61 -13.19
CA TYR A 125 1.24 7.15 -13.10
C TYR A 125 -0.17 6.56 -13.08
N ARG A 126 -0.31 5.35 -13.61
CA ARG A 126 -1.52 4.53 -13.47
C ARG A 126 -1.17 3.10 -13.06
N VAL A 127 -2.15 2.41 -12.49
CA VAL A 127 -2.11 0.97 -12.28
C VAL A 127 -2.25 0.27 -13.65
N LYS A 128 -1.45 -0.77 -13.87
CA LYS A 128 -1.52 -1.62 -15.07
C LYS A 128 -2.70 -2.60 -15.01
#